data_AF-A0A9Q1EIZ2-F1
#
_entry.id   AF-A0A9Q1EIZ2-F1
#
_cell.length_a   1.000
_cell.length_b   1.000
_cell.length_c   1.000
_cell.angle_alpha   90.00
_cell.angle_beta   90.00
_cell.angle_gamma   90.00
#
_symmetry.space_group_name_H-M   'P 1'
#
loop_
_entity.id
_entity.type
_entity.pdbx_description
1 polymer ?
#
loop_
_entity_poly.entity_id
_entity_poly.type
_entity_poly.pdbx_seq_one_letter_code
_entity_poly.pdbx_strand_id
1 'polypeptide(L)'
;MTFVSDPCSLTSFRWIVPPKGEVTLKIGFQSSTPGRFEQTLNFELMGTRRRYQLHCRGVCVFPAISQEYKMVFAHTKKALQSDDSLHKTYIIQSGVYEFGPLLCRKSRDRYKEGPVSREHGEAHHA
;
A
#
# COMPACT_ATOMS: atom_id res chain seq x y z
N MET A 1 18.85 14.50 0.80
CA MET A 1 19.19 13.62 -0.33
C MET A 1 20.51 12.94 -0.01
N THR A 2 20.46 11.89 0.80
CA THR A 2 21.61 11.00 0.98
C THR A 2 21.55 10.00 -0.17
N PHE A 3 22.53 10.06 -1.07
CA PHE A 3 22.82 8.93 -1.93
C PHE A 3 23.13 7.75 -1.00
N VAL A 4 22.21 6.80 -0.88
CA VAL A 4 22.54 5.53 -0.24
C VAL A 4 23.55 4.89 -1.17
N SER A 5 24.78 4.79 -0.68
CA SER A 5 25.86 4.05 -1.30
C SER A 5 25.53 2.56 -1.26
N ASP A 6 24.84 2.08 -2.30
CA ASP A 6 25.27 0.86 -2.99
C ASP A 6 26.03 1.30 -4.25
N PRO A 7 27.11 0.61 -4.64
CA PRO A 7 28.31 1.15 -5.33
C PRO A 7 28.13 1.75 -6.74
N CYS A 8 26.91 1.85 -7.27
CA CYS A 8 26.63 2.56 -8.51
C CYS A 8 26.51 4.06 -8.25
N SER A 9 27.62 4.65 -7.79
CA SER A 9 27.91 6.05 -8.06
C SER A 9 27.66 6.33 -9.54
N LEU A 10 27.19 7.53 -9.86
CA LEU A 10 27.22 8.04 -11.24
C LEU A 10 28.73 8.18 -11.60
N THR A 11 29.41 7.07 -11.88
CA THR A 11 30.88 7.04 -12.12
C THR A 11 31.24 7.72 -13.44
N SER A 12 30.26 7.88 -14.34
CA SER A 12 30.39 8.60 -15.60
C SER A 12 29.34 9.69 -15.68
N PHE A 13 29.82 10.92 -15.83
CA PHE A 13 29.03 12.12 -16.13
C PHE A 13 29.20 12.57 -17.59
N ARG A 14 29.92 11.76 -18.38
CA ARG A 14 30.30 12.08 -19.75
C ARG A 14 30.16 10.83 -20.61
N TRP A 15 29.56 11.00 -21.78
CA TRP A 15 29.34 9.92 -22.74
C TRP A 15 29.74 10.40 -24.13
N ILE A 16 30.27 9.48 -24.95
CA ILE A 16 30.52 9.70 -26.37
C ILE A 16 29.38 9.01 -27.11
N VAL A 17 28.58 9.79 -27.83
CA VAL A 17 27.47 9.27 -28.64
C VAL A 17 27.95 9.18 -30.09
N PRO A 18 28.01 7.98 -30.70
CA PRO A 18 28.37 7.84 -32.11
C PRO A 18 27.34 8.51 -33.03
N PRO A 19 27.69 8.82 -34.29
CA PRO A 19 26.73 9.31 -35.27
C PRO A 19 25.55 8.35 -35.41
N LYS A 20 24.32 8.86 -35.31
CA LYS A 20 23.07 8.07 -35.30
C LYS A 20 22.98 7.05 -34.15
N GLY A 21 23.86 7.13 -33.17
CA GLY A 21 23.83 6.33 -31.96
C GLY A 21 22.97 6.96 -30.86
N GLU A 22 22.71 6.20 -29.82
CA GLU A 22 22.01 6.62 -28.63
C GLU A 22 22.73 6.13 -27.37
N VAL A 23 22.51 6.83 -26.25
CA VAL A 23 23.00 6.42 -24.93
C VAL A 23 21.84 6.48 -23.95
N THR A 24 21.54 5.35 -23.31
CA THR A 24 20.44 5.23 -22.35
C THR A 24 20.94 5.45 -20.93
N LEU A 25 20.36 6.44 -20.24
CA LEU A 25 20.66 6.78 -18.86
C LEU A 25 19.57 6.25 -17.93
N LYS A 26 19.95 5.49 -16.91
CA LYS A 26 19.02 5.04 -15.85
C LYS A 26 19.13 5.98 -14.66
N ILE A 27 18.00 6.58 -14.28
CA ILE A 27 17.91 7.50 -13.14
C ILE A 27 17.09 6.79 -12.06
N GLY A 28 17.71 6.56 -10.91
CA GLY A 28 17.06 6.00 -9.73
C GLY A 28 16.79 7.07 -8.67
N PHE A 29 15.64 6.96 -8.00
CA PHE A 29 15.32 7.77 -6.82
C PHE A 29 15.22 6.87 -5.60
N GLN A 30 15.99 7.21 -4.56
CA GLN A 30 15.96 6.53 -3.27
C GLN A 30 16.11 7.57 -2.16
N SER A 31 15.32 7.45 -1.10
CA SER A 31 15.42 8.30 0.08
C SER A 31 15.21 7.45 1.33
N SER A 32 16.02 7.70 2.36
CA SER A 32 15.83 7.14 3.71
C SER A 32 14.81 7.93 4.55
N THR A 33 14.34 9.07 4.04
CA THR A 33 13.44 9.98 4.76
C THR A 33 12.20 10.28 3.91
N PRO A 34 11.00 10.33 4.52
CA PRO A 34 9.81 10.80 3.84
C PRO A 34 9.95 12.26 3.43
N GLY A 35 9.38 12.63 2.30
CA GLY A 35 9.40 13.99 1.80
C GLY A 35 9.13 14.09 0.31
N ARG A 36 9.02 15.34 -0.15
CA ARG A 36 9.06 15.69 -1.57
C ARG A 36 10.48 16.10 -1.93
N PHE A 37 10.95 15.62 -3.06
CA PHE A 37 12.30 15.87 -3.55
C PHE A 37 12.22 16.39 -4.97
N GLU A 38 12.89 17.51 -5.22
CA GLU A 38 13.03 18.08 -6.54
C GLU A 38 14.52 18.27 -6.83
N GLN A 39 14.96 17.80 -8.00
CA GLN A 39 16.34 17.93 -8.46
C GLN A 39 16.32 18.24 -9.95
N THR A 40 17.13 19.19 -10.38
CA THR A 40 17.35 19.43 -11.82
C THR A 40 18.69 18.83 -12.22
N LEU A 41 18.67 17.92 -13.20
CA LEU A 41 19.87 17.39 -13.85
C LEU A 41 20.15 18.21 -15.11
N ASN A 42 21.40 18.62 -15.28
CA ASN A 42 21.83 19.44 -16.41
C ASN A 42 22.70 18.59 -17.34
N PHE A 43 22.31 18.51 -18.61
CA PHE A 43 23.06 17.84 -19.66
C PHE A 43 23.60 18.88 -20.63
N GLU A 44 24.87 18.74 -21.01
CA GLU A 44 25.54 19.67 -21.90
C GLU A 44 26.23 18.92 -23.03
N LEU A 45 26.16 19.48 -24.23
CA LEU A 45 26.93 18.97 -25.35
C LEU A 45 28.28 19.68 -25.39
N MET A 46 29.36 18.91 -25.32
CA MET A 46 30.72 19.45 -25.30
C MET A 46 31.01 20.29 -26.53
N GLY A 47 31.62 21.46 -26.33
CA GLY A 47 31.91 22.42 -27.39
C GLY A 47 30.73 23.32 -27.77
N THR A 48 29.57 23.17 -27.12
CA THR A 48 28.42 24.06 -27.28
C THR A 48 28.11 24.80 -25.97
N ARG A 49 27.32 25.87 -26.04
CA ARG A 49 26.78 26.57 -24.85
C ARG A 49 25.38 26.09 -24.47
N ARG A 50 24.89 25.01 -25.10
CA ARG A 50 23.51 24.56 -24.94
C ARG A 50 23.41 23.60 -23.76
N ARG A 51 22.58 23.96 -22.78
CA ARG A 51 22.26 23.16 -21.61
C ARG A 51 20.82 22.64 -21.73
N TYR A 52 20.65 21.34 -21.52
CA TYR A 52 19.37 20.66 -21.45
C TYR A 52 19.07 20.32 -20.01
N GLN A 53 17.88 20.67 -19.54
CA GLN A 53 17.48 20.44 -18.16
C GLN A 53 16.45 19.32 -18.08
N LEU A 54 16.70 18.38 -17.19
CA LEU A 54 15.74 17.37 -16.80
C LEU A 54 15.32 17.61 -15.36
N HIS A 55 14.08 18.01 -15.17
CA HIS A 55 13.49 18.19 -13.85
C HIS A 55 13.00 16.84 -13.33
N CYS A 56 13.59 16.39 -12.24
CA CYS A 56 13.21 15.17 -11.55
C CYS A 56 12.44 15.54 -10.28
N ARG A 57 11.24 14.99 -10.14
CA ARG A 57 10.42 15.12 -8.92
C ARG A 57 10.09 13.75 -8.38
N GLY A 58 10.35 13.54 -7.09
CA GLY A 58 10.09 12.29 -6.39
C GLY A 58 9.39 12.55 -5.07
N VAL A 59 8.58 11.57 -4.66
CA VAL A 59 7.91 11.58 -3.36
C VAL A 59 8.28 10.28 -2.65
N CYS A 60 8.81 10.40 -1.44
CA CYS A 60 8.99 9.28 -0.53
C CYS A 60 7.99 9.44 0.60
N VAL A 61 7.13 8.46 0.80
CA VAL A 61 6.17 8.44 1.91
C VAL A 61 6.09 7.03 2.45
N PHE A 62 5.74 6.91 3.73
CA PHE A 62 5.40 5.61 4.29
C PHE A 62 4.12 5.10 3.61
N PRO A 63 4.00 3.77 3.42
CA PRO A 63 2.75 3.19 2.96
C PRO A 63 1.65 3.52 3.97
N ALA A 64 0.53 4.03 3.47
CA ALA A 64 -0.63 4.37 4.28
C ALA A 64 -1.88 3.72 3.68
N ILE A 65 -2.75 3.23 4.56
CA ILE A 65 -4.10 2.81 4.17
C ILE A 65 -4.96 4.07 4.11
N SER A 66 -5.85 4.15 3.11
CA SER A 66 -6.81 5.26 3.03
C SER A 66 -7.60 5.35 4.33
N GLN A 67 -7.76 6.57 4.87
CA GLN A 67 -8.65 6.79 6.01
C GLN A 67 -10.11 6.96 5.57
N GLU A 68 -10.36 7.02 4.26
CA GLU A 68 -11.71 7.10 3.74
C GLU A 68 -12.38 5.72 3.84
N TYR A 69 -13.33 5.62 4.78
CA TYR A 69 -14.05 4.38 5.07
C TYR A 69 -14.69 3.74 3.83
N LYS A 70 -15.12 4.55 2.84
CA LYS A 70 -15.71 4.06 1.58
C LYS A 70 -14.70 3.31 0.70
N MET A 71 -13.41 3.62 0.83
CA MET A 71 -12.36 2.92 0.11
C MET A 71 -11.92 1.64 0.83
N VAL A 72 -12.00 1.61 2.17
CA VAL A 72 -11.47 0.50 2.98
C VAL A 72 -12.51 -0.58 3.23
N PHE A 73 -13.79 -0.22 3.39
CA PHE A 73 -14.83 -1.14 3.83
C PHE A 73 -15.94 -1.25 2.78
N ALA A 74 -16.25 -2.48 2.38
CA ALA A 74 -17.28 -2.77 1.38
C ALA A 74 -18.70 -2.44 1.87
N HIS A 75 -18.96 -2.58 3.17
CA HIS A 75 -20.25 -2.30 3.79
C HIS A 75 -20.11 -1.24 4.87
N THR A 76 -20.98 -0.24 4.82
CA THR A 76 -20.96 0.89 5.75
C THR A 76 -22.37 1.21 6.22
N LYS A 77 -22.52 1.59 7.48
CA LYS A 77 -23.75 2.12 8.06
C LYS A 77 -23.46 3.40 8.84
N LYS A 78 -24.40 4.33 8.86
CA LYS A 78 -24.22 5.64 9.51
C LYS A 78 -24.10 5.51 11.03
N ALA A 79 -25.04 4.79 11.64
CA ALA A 79 -25.12 4.58 13.08
C ALA A 79 -25.51 3.13 13.37
N LEU A 80 -25.15 2.66 14.56
CA LEU A 80 -25.61 1.37 15.07
C LEU A 80 -27.09 1.49 15.47
N GLN A 81 -27.95 0.64 14.90
CA GLN A 81 -29.33 0.49 15.33
C GLN A 81 -29.46 -0.73 16.25
N SER A 82 -30.29 -0.64 17.28
CA SER A 82 -30.40 -1.65 18.33
C SER A 82 -30.90 -3.03 17.88
N ASP A 83 -31.53 -3.12 16.71
CA ASP A 83 -32.11 -4.36 16.14
C ASP A 83 -31.28 -4.93 14.97
N ASP A 84 -30.08 -4.38 14.74
CA ASP A 84 -29.32 -4.69 13.54
C ASP A 84 -28.37 -5.86 13.78
N SER A 85 -28.60 -7.00 13.13
CA SER A 85 -27.65 -8.11 13.07
C SER A 85 -26.48 -7.73 12.17
N LEU A 86 -25.55 -6.94 12.73
CA LEU A 86 -24.41 -6.46 11.98
C LEU A 86 -23.40 -7.57 11.75
N HIS A 87 -23.03 -7.77 10.49
CA HIS A 87 -21.92 -8.60 10.09
C HIS A 87 -21.06 -7.83 9.10
N LYS A 88 -19.74 -7.80 9.34
CA LYS A 88 -18.73 -7.25 8.42
C LYS A 88 -19.07 -5.84 7.90
N THR A 89 -19.44 -4.93 8.80
CA THR A 89 -19.91 -3.58 8.44
C THR A 89 -19.19 -2.51 9.24
N TYR A 90 -18.73 -1.45 8.56
CA TYR A 90 -18.15 -0.27 9.21
C TYR A 90 -19.23 0.72 9.68
N ILE A 91 -19.15 1.18 10.91
CA ILE A 91 -20.07 2.15 11.50
C ILE A 91 -19.42 3.53 11.52
N ILE A 92 -19.93 4.44 10.69
CA ILE A 92 -19.31 5.74 10.41
C ILE A 92 -19.26 6.61 11.67
N GLN A 93 -20.36 6.67 12.44
CA GLN A 93 -20.43 7.52 13.63
C GLN A 93 -19.47 7.09 14.74
N SER A 94 -19.24 5.78 14.91
CA SER A 94 -18.33 5.26 15.93
C SER A 94 -16.90 5.08 15.43
N GLY A 95 -16.69 5.05 14.12
CA GLY A 95 -15.39 4.77 13.51
C GLY A 95 -14.93 3.31 13.66
N VAL A 96 -15.85 2.40 14.02
CA VAL A 96 -15.55 0.99 14.35
C VAL A 96 -16.04 0.06 13.24
N TYR A 97 -15.27 -0.99 12.97
CA TYR A 97 -15.68 -2.09 12.10
C TYR A 97 -16.30 -3.22 12.93
N GLU A 98 -17.57 -3.53 12.67
CA GLU A 98 -18.32 -4.56 13.36
C GLU A 98 -18.18 -5.90 12.63
N PHE A 99 -17.55 -6.87 13.28
CA PHE A 99 -17.39 -8.22 12.73
C PHE A 99 -18.67 -9.04 12.87
N GLY A 100 -19.50 -8.73 13.86
CA GLY A 100 -20.69 -9.46 14.23
C GLY A 100 -20.45 -10.50 15.32
N PRO A 101 -21.49 -11.23 15.75
CA PRO A 101 -21.43 -12.16 16.87
C PRO A 101 -20.33 -13.23 16.68
N LEU A 102 -19.46 -13.33 17.68
CA LEU A 102 -18.48 -14.40 17.75
C LEU A 102 -19.17 -15.73 18.07
N LEU A 103 -18.78 -16.78 17.35
CA LEU A 103 -19.25 -18.14 17.64
C LEU A 103 -18.55 -18.67 18.90
N CYS A 104 -19.02 -18.28 20.08
CA CYS A 104 -18.41 -18.63 21.38
C CYS A 104 -18.50 -20.12 21.78
N ARG A 105 -18.80 -21.06 20.86
CA ARG A 105 -19.20 -22.43 21.25
C ARG A 105 -18.27 -23.57 20.85
N LYS A 106 -17.06 -23.29 20.36
CA LYS A 106 -16.07 -24.34 20.08
C LYS A 106 -14.73 -23.93 20.68
N SER A 107 -14.31 -24.63 21.74
CA SER A 107 -12.91 -24.59 22.20
C SER A 107 -12.00 -24.89 21.01
N ARG A 108 -10.77 -24.34 21.03
CA ARG A 108 -9.75 -24.54 19.98
C ARG A 108 -9.59 -26.03 19.60
N ASP A 109 -9.84 -26.93 20.54
CA ASP A 109 -9.74 -28.38 20.37
C ASP A 109 -10.78 -28.93 19.37
N ARG A 110 -12.01 -28.38 19.36
CA ARG A 110 -13.07 -28.79 18.42
C ARG A 110 -12.91 -28.30 16.98
N TYR A 111 -11.90 -27.46 16.69
CA TYR A 111 -11.57 -27.09 15.32
C TYR A 111 -10.67 -28.14 14.63
N LYS A 112 -9.98 -28.97 15.42
CA LYS A 112 -9.16 -30.09 14.91
C LYS A 112 -9.95 -31.37 14.72
N GLU A 113 -11.03 -31.53 15.49
CA GLU A 113 -12.02 -32.57 15.28
C GLU A 113 -12.90 -32.14 14.11
N GLY A 114 -12.83 -32.89 13.00
CA GLY A 114 -13.61 -32.61 11.79
C GLY A 114 -15.12 -32.51 12.04
N PRO A 115 -15.91 -32.17 11.00
CA PRO A 115 -17.35 -31.94 11.16
C PRO A 115 -18.04 -33.14 11.83
N VAL A 116 -18.45 -32.94 13.08
CA VAL A 116 -19.25 -33.91 13.83
C VAL A 116 -20.64 -33.95 13.20
N SER A 117 -20.97 -35.07 12.56
CA SER A 117 -22.32 -35.40 12.11
C SER A 117 -23.27 -35.27 13.29
N ARG A 118 -24.26 -34.38 13.16
CA ARG A 118 -25.33 -34.22 14.15
C ARG A 118 -26.22 -35.45 14.09
N GLU A 119 -26.13 -36.33 15.08
CA GLU A 119 -27.17 -37.33 15.32
C GLU A 119 -28.44 -36.64 15.85
N HIS A 120 -29.58 -37.17 15.38
CA HIS A 120 -30.93 -36.71 15.71
C HIS A 120 -31.22 -36.94 17.19
N GLY A 121 -31.57 -35.86 17.91
CA GLY A 121 -32.25 -35.92 19.19
C GLY A 121 -33.61 -35.25 19.06
N GLU A 122 -34.63 -36.04 18.74
CA GLU A 122 -36.04 -35.69 18.96
C GLU A 122 -36.27 -35.54 20.47
N ALA A 123 -36.69 -34.36 20.90
CA ALA A 123 -37.31 -34.17 22.21
C ALA A 123 -38.73 -33.67 21.95
N HIS A 124 -39.68 -34.60 22.03
CA HIS A 124 -41.10 -34.31 22.09
C HIS A 124 -41.42 -33.47 23.32
N HIS A 125 -42.29 -32.49 23.10
CA HIS A 125 -42.84 -31.56 24.07
C HIS A 125 -44.12 -32.16 24.67
N ALA A 126 -44.16 -32.39 25.98
CA ALA A 126 -45.32 -32.31 26.89
C ALA A 126 -44.94 -32.82 28.29
#